data_AF-A0A2M9ZRB5-F1
#
_entry.id   AF-A0A2M9ZRB5-F1
#
_cell.length_a   1.000
_cell.length_b   1.000
_cell.length_c   1.000
_cell.angle_alpha   90.00
_cell.angle_beta   90.00
_cell.angle_gamma   90.00
#
_symmetry.space_group_name_H-M   'P 1'
#
loop_
_entity.id
_entity.type
_entity.pdbx_description
1 polymer ?
#
loop_
_entity_poly.entity_id
_entity_poly.type
_entity_poly.pdbx_seq_one_letter_code
_entity_poly.pdbx_strand_id
1 'polypeptide(L)'
;MENRFLRFALILSIVATLMSYWNHGWVSYLKDLVVLIHEAGHAIATLLTGGSVQTIELQNDESGQTTASLLDGKGPFVFVVSAGYLGCCLVGGLLLNRGFKGRLVKTSLLILGSAILLLTLKYTTSGGLAHRTGLGWGLFIFVSSFLPFGWNRIVTVFLGTSITLYSLYDLLDFTENVHHTDAGILAYWATGADPKLSPPKSVLFLGYLIALLWSFFSVSIVFLSLKRAVLPSERDPSPEPLLEEPILGMGSVDSPFPGEVTPEVMDWFLSRGLDLNGNPLQDQFRDFEKLDG
;
A
#
# COMPACT_ATOMS: atom_id res chain seq x y z
N MET A 1 15.52 -2.30 1.13
CA MET A 1 15.42 -3.76 1.02
C MET A 1 15.24 -4.14 -0.44
N GLU A 2 16.31 -4.26 -1.22
CA GLU A 2 16.25 -4.68 -2.63
C GLU A 2 16.22 -6.20 -2.80
N ASN A 3 16.77 -6.94 -1.83
CA ASN A 3 16.80 -8.39 -1.89
C ASN A 3 15.42 -9.02 -1.66
N ARG A 4 14.88 -9.69 -2.68
CA ARG A 4 13.61 -10.43 -2.63
C ARG A 4 13.56 -11.49 -1.53
N PHE A 5 14.69 -12.17 -1.27
CA PHE A 5 14.77 -13.19 -0.21
C PHE A 5 14.60 -12.57 1.16
N LEU A 6 15.19 -11.39 1.39
CA LEU A 6 15.04 -10.66 2.65
C LEU A 6 13.58 -10.22 2.86
N ARG A 7 12.88 -9.79 1.80
CA ARG A 7 11.46 -9.43 1.88
C ARG A 7 10.61 -10.63 2.28
N PHE A 8 10.81 -11.78 1.63
CA PHE A 8 10.11 -13.02 1.97
C PHE A 8 10.43 -13.48 3.39
N ALA A 9 11.70 -13.50 3.78
CA ALA A 9 12.13 -13.89 5.12
C ALA A 9 11.50 -13.00 6.20
N LEU A 10 11.41 -11.68 5.95
CA LEU A 10 10.76 -10.75 6.87
C LEU A 10 9.27 -11.04 7.02
N ILE A 11 8.53 -11.22 5.92
CA ILE A 11 7.09 -11.57 5.97
C ILE A 11 6.91 -12.89 6.72
N LEU A 12 7.67 -13.91 6.36
CA LEU A 12 7.58 -15.23 6.99
C LEU A 12 7.91 -15.18 8.47
N SER A 13 8.91 -14.39 8.87
CA SER A 13 9.24 -14.17 10.27
C SER A 13 8.08 -13.54 11.02
N ILE A 14 7.45 -12.49 10.47
CA ILE A 14 6.29 -11.84 11.09
C ILE A 14 5.13 -12.84 11.23
N VAL A 15 4.82 -13.59 10.17
CA VAL A 15 3.77 -14.62 10.19
C VAL A 15 4.07 -15.68 11.25
N ALA A 16 5.27 -16.23 11.28
CA ALA A 16 5.67 -17.26 12.24
C ALA A 16 5.58 -16.75 13.69
N THR A 17 5.97 -15.49 13.94
CA THR A 17 5.83 -14.86 15.26
C THR A 17 4.35 -14.71 15.63
N LEU A 18 3.51 -14.14 14.76
CA LEU A 18 2.09 -13.95 15.05
C LEU A 18 1.37 -15.28 15.30
N MET A 19 1.68 -16.32 14.51
CA MET A 19 1.14 -17.66 14.69
C MET A 19 1.59 -18.30 16.00
N SER A 20 2.85 -18.12 16.40
CA SER A 20 3.38 -18.64 17.68
C SER A 20 2.69 -18.01 18.89
N TYR A 21 2.27 -16.75 18.78
CA TYR A 21 1.62 -15.99 19.87
C TYR A 21 0.12 -15.77 19.64
N TRP A 22 -0.53 -16.59 18.81
CA TRP A 22 -1.89 -16.36 18.33
C TRP A 22 -2.93 -16.13 19.44
N ASN A 23 -2.82 -16.88 20.53
CA ASN A 23 -3.74 -16.83 21.67
C ASN A 23 -3.29 -15.85 22.77
N HIS A 24 -2.23 -15.08 22.52
CA HIS A 24 -1.70 -14.13 23.49
C HIS A 24 -2.42 -12.78 23.37
N GLY A 25 -2.71 -12.12 24.50
CA GLY A 25 -3.51 -10.88 24.52
C GLY A 25 -2.96 -9.73 23.64
N TRP A 26 -1.63 -9.65 23.46
CA TRP A 26 -1.01 -8.71 22.51
C TRP A 26 -1.44 -8.93 21.07
N VAL A 27 -1.58 -10.18 20.63
CA VAL A 27 -2.08 -10.50 19.31
C VAL A 27 -3.58 -10.21 19.25
N SER A 28 -4.35 -10.49 20.30
CA SER A 28 -5.78 -10.12 20.36
C SER A 28 -6.02 -8.64 20.09
N TYR A 29 -5.23 -7.72 20.67
CA TYR A 29 -5.35 -6.29 20.34
C TYR A 29 -5.08 -5.96 18.86
N LEU A 30 -4.22 -6.72 18.20
CA LEU A 30 -3.95 -6.58 16.76
C LEU A 30 -5.09 -7.16 15.93
N LYS A 31 -5.70 -8.27 16.38
CA LYS A 31 -6.90 -8.84 15.76
C LYS A 31 -8.06 -7.85 15.80
N ASP A 32 -8.30 -7.23 16.96
CA ASP A 32 -9.31 -6.17 17.12
C ASP A 32 -9.12 -5.02 16.13
N LEU A 33 -7.87 -4.64 15.80
CA LEU A 33 -7.60 -3.65 14.75
C LEU A 33 -8.09 -4.13 13.39
N VAL A 34 -7.85 -5.40 13.05
CA VAL A 34 -8.26 -5.93 11.75
C VAL A 34 -9.78 -6.01 11.66
N VAL A 35 -10.46 -6.44 12.72
CA VAL A 35 -11.93 -6.41 12.82
C VAL A 35 -12.43 -4.95 12.71
N LEU A 36 -11.78 -3.99 13.36
CA LEU A 36 -12.13 -2.57 13.20
C LEU A 36 -11.98 -2.08 11.76
N ILE A 37 -10.94 -2.51 11.05
CA ILE A 37 -10.72 -2.17 9.63
C ILE A 37 -11.80 -2.82 8.75
N HIS A 38 -12.24 -4.03 9.10
CA HIS A 38 -13.35 -4.73 8.43
C HIS A 38 -14.64 -3.92 8.54
N GLU A 39 -15.02 -3.57 9.77
CA GLU A 39 -16.19 -2.75 10.05
C GLU A 39 -16.09 -1.34 9.42
N ALA A 40 -14.90 -0.74 9.46
CA ALA A 40 -14.64 0.51 8.76
C ALA A 40 -14.86 0.39 7.25
N GLY A 41 -14.60 -0.77 6.65
CA GLY A 41 -14.90 -1.08 5.26
C GLY A 41 -16.39 -0.93 4.95
N HIS A 42 -17.26 -1.56 5.75
CA HIS A 42 -18.71 -1.41 5.64
C HIS A 42 -19.16 0.04 5.83
N ALA A 43 -18.60 0.72 6.84
CA ALA A 43 -18.92 2.11 7.13
C ALA A 43 -18.55 3.04 5.97
N ILE A 44 -17.33 2.92 5.42
CA ILE A 44 -16.86 3.70 4.28
C ILE A 44 -17.73 3.42 3.05
N ALA A 45 -18.00 2.15 2.75
CA ALA A 45 -18.86 1.79 1.63
C ALA A 45 -20.29 2.34 1.77
N THR A 46 -20.82 2.35 2.99
CA THR A 46 -22.13 2.95 3.28
C THR A 46 -22.13 4.44 2.96
N LEU A 47 -21.12 5.17 3.45
CA LEU A 47 -21.00 6.61 3.19
C LEU A 47 -20.81 6.92 1.70
N LEU A 48 -20.02 6.12 0.99
CA LEU A 48 -19.78 6.29 -0.45
C LEU A 48 -21.02 6.02 -1.31
N THR A 49 -21.92 5.16 -0.85
CA THR A 49 -23.17 4.84 -1.54
C THR A 49 -24.33 5.76 -1.13
N GLY A 50 -24.05 6.79 -0.32
CA GLY A 50 -25.03 7.78 0.12
C GLY A 50 -25.88 7.36 1.32
N GLY A 51 -25.53 6.26 1.98
CA GLY A 51 -26.11 5.86 3.26
C GLY A 51 -25.58 6.67 4.45
N SER A 52 -26.04 6.30 5.64
CA SER A 52 -25.57 6.87 6.91
C SER A 52 -25.12 5.76 7.85
N VAL A 53 -24.04 6.01 8.60
CA VAL A 53 -23.50 5.09 9.60
C VAL A 53 -23.93 5.58 10.97
N GLN A 54 -24.48 4.70 11.80
CA GLN A 54 -24.89 5.02 13.16
C GLN A 54 -23.79 4.68 14.17
N THR A 55 -23.34 3.42 14.19
CA THR A 55 -22.31 2.98 15.14
C THR A 55 -21.45 1.87 14.56
N ILE A 56 -20.21 1.79 15.04
CA ILE A 56 -19.24 0.72 14.84
C ILE A 56 -18.85 0.21 16.22
N GLU A 57 -19.12 -1.07 16.47
CA GLU A 57 -18.84 -1.72 17.75
C GLU A 57 -18.02 -2.99 17.56
N LEU A 58 -17.22 -3.32 18.57
CA LEU A 58 -16.42 -4.54 18.64
C LEU A 58 -16.78 -5.28 19.93
N GLN A 59 -16.71 -6.60 19.87
CA GLN A 59 -16.98 -7.50 20.99
C GLN A 59 -15.70 -8.26 21.39
N ASN A 60 -15.69 -8.82 22.60
CA ASN A 60 -14.50 -9.50 23.15
C ASN A 60 -14.24 -10.90 22.54
N ASP A 61 -15.09 -11.34 21.63
CA ASP A 61 -15.01 -12.62 20.91
C ASP A 61 -14.45 -12.45 19.49
N GLU A 62 -13.70 -11.37 19.24
CA GLU A 62 -13.13 -11.02 17.94
C GLU A 62 -14.19 -10.72 16.87
N SER A 63 -15.45 -10.50 17.26
CA SER A 63 -16.52 -10.06 16.36
C SER A 63 -16.72 -8.54 16.34
N GLY A 64 -17.30 -8.06 15.24
CA GLY A 64 -17.61 -6.65 15.02
C GLY A 64 -19.02 -6.46 14.48
N GLN A 65 -19.55 -5.24 14.61
CA GLN A 65 -20.80 -4.87 13.97
C GLN A 65 -20.82 -3.39 13.59
N THR A 66 -21.12 -3.13 12.32
CA THR A 66 -21.46 -1.81 11.80
C THR A 66 -22.97 -1.68 11.63
N THR A 67 -23.57 -0.76 12.39
CA THR A 67 -24.97 -0.39 12.21
C THR A 67 -25.04 0.79 11.25
N ALA A 68 -25.72 0.58 10.12
CA ALA A 68 -25.85 1.54 9.04
C ALA A 68 -27.27 1.55 8.46
N SER A 69 -27.71 2.72 7.97
CA SER A 69 -28.88 2.86 7.10
C SER A 69 -28.41 3.08 5.68
N LEU A 70 -28.68 2.11 4.81
CA LEU A 70 -28.27 2.14 3.43
C LEU A 70 -29.29 2.88 2.57
N LEU A 71 -28.83 3.39 1.42
CA LEU A 71 -29.72 3.88 0.37
C LEU A 71 -30.49 2.71 -0.24
N ASP A 72 -31.76 2.94 -0.61
CA ASP A 72 -32.57 1.93 -1.27
C ASP A 72 -31.92 1.46 -2.57
N GLY A 73 -31.72 0.15 -2.70
CA GLY A 73 -31.21 -0.45 -3.92
C GLY A 73 -30.38 -1.71 -3.69
N LYS A 74 -30.41 -2.59 -4.71
CA LYS A 74 -29.65 -3.86 -4.70
C LYS A 74 -28.13 -3.65 -4.76
N GLY A 75 -27.69 -2.69 -5.57
CA GLY A 75 -26.27 -2.38 -5.78
C GLY A 75 -25.56 -1.89 -4.51
N PRO A 76 -26.07 -0.84 -3.84
CA PRO A 76 -25.51 -0.33 -2.58
C PRO A 76 -25.35 -1.42 -1.52
N PHE A 77 -26.37 -2.26 -1.34
CA PHE A 77 -26.33 -3.32 -0.34
C PHE A 77 -25.22 -4.35 -0.63
N VAL A 78 -25.15 -4.89 -1.85
CA VAL A 78 -24.09 -5.84 -2.24
C VAL A 78 -22.70 -5.23 -2.06
N PHE A 79 -22.53 -3.97 -2.44
CA PHE A 79 -21.25 -3.27 -2.30
C PHE A 79 -20.85 -3.09 -0.84
N VAL A 80 -21.77 -2.64 0.02
CA VAL A 80 -21.52 -2.45 1.46
C VAL A 80 -21.16 -3.77 2.13
N VAL A 81 -21.95 -4.82 1.92
CA VAL A 81 -21.72 -6.12 2.57
C VAL A 81 -20.44 -6.80 2.06
N SER A 82 -20.01 -6.52 0.82
CA SER A 82 -18.72 -7.04 0.31
C SER A 82 -17.50 -6.26 0.84
N ALA A 83 -17.70 -5.05 1.38
CA ALA A 83 -16.61 -4.11 1.64
C ALA A 83 -15.72 -4.47 2.82
N GLY A 84 -16.19 -5.29 3.77
CA GLY A 84 -15.41 -5.72 4.93
C GLY A 84 -14.21 -6.57 4.52
N TYR A 85 -14.47 -7.81 4.09
CA TYR A 85 -13.43 -8.77 3.70
C TYR A 85 -12.49 -8.22 2.60
N LEU A 86 -13.08 -7.65 1.54
CA LEU A 86 -12.29 -7.11 0.43
C LEU A 86 -11.49 -5.87 0.84
N GLY A 87 -12.07 -5.01 1.70
CA GLY A 87 -11.42 -3.81 2.22
C GLY A 87 -10.18 -4.14 3.03
N CYS A 88 -10.26 -5.10 3.95
CA CYS A 88 -9.13 -5.58 4.74
C CYS A 88 -7.97 -6.08 3.85
N CYS A 89 -8.28 -6.93 2.87
CA CYS A 89 -7.29 -7.44 1.92
C CYS A 89 -6.64 -6.33 1.09
N LEU A 90 -7.42 -5.34 0.66
CA LEU A 90 -6.92 -4.18 -0.09
C LEU A 90 -6.00 -3.30 0.77
N VAL A 91 -6.39 -3.00 2.02
CA VAL A 91 -5.58 -2.20 2.95
C VAL A 91 -4.27 -2.91 3.27
N GLY A 92 -4.32 -4.19 3.67
CA GLY A 92 -3.14 -4.97 3.97
C GLY A 92 -2.19 -5.11 2.77
N GLY A 93 -2.75 -5.39 1.59
CA GLY A 93 -2.00 -5.48 0.33
C GLY A 93 -1.35 -4.15 -0.07
N LEU A 94 -2.06 -3.03 0.10
CA LEU A 94 -1.53 -1.69 -0.15
C LEU A 94 -0.36 -1.39 0.78
N LEU A 95 -0.51 -1.63 2.09
CA LEU A 95 0.57 -1.39 3.05
C LEU A 95 1.80 -2.23 2.73
N LEU A 96 1.65 -3.53 2.42
CA LEU A 96 2.77 -4.36 1.98
C LEU A 96 3.48 -3.76 0.76
N ASN A 97 2.72 -3.32 -0.24
CA ASN A 97 3.28 -2.72 -1.45
C ASN A 97 4.10 -1.45 -1.12
N ARG A 98 3.53 -0.54 -0.32
CA ARG A 98 4.18 0.73 0.03
C ARG A 98 5.37 0.51 0.96
N GLY A 99 5.24 -0.37 1.93
CA GLY A 99 6.30 -0.80 2.84
C GLY A 99 7.49 -1.38 2.08
N PHE A 100 7.29 -2.26 1.09
CA PHE A 100 8.41 -2.82 0.34
C PHE A 100 8.98 -1.91 -0.75
N LYS A 101 8.18 -1.06 -1.39
CA LYS A 101 8.69 -0.10 -2.38
C LYS A 101 9.30 1.16 -1.77
N GLY A 102 8.96 1.50 -0.52
CA GLY A 102 9.45 2.70 0.16
C GLY A 102 8.81 4.02 -0.32
N ARG A 103 7.97 3.98 -1.36
CA ARG A 103 7.25 5.15 -1.88
C ARG A 103 5.92 5.32 -1.14
N LEU A 104 5.59 6.57 -0.79
CA LEU A 104 4.32 6.96 -0.15
C LEU A 104 4.03 6.26 1.20
N VAL A 105 5.06 5.75 1.89
CA VAL A 105 4.92 5.09 3.20
C VAL A 105 4.29 6.04 4.22
N LYS A 106 4.87 7.22 4.40
CA LYS A 106 4.36 8.25 5.33
C LYS A 106 2.93 8.64 5.01
N THR A 107 2.62 8.93 3.74
CA THR A 107 1.28 9.29 3.30
C THR A 107 0.27 8.17 3.56
N SER A 108 0.65 6.91 3.33
CA SER A 108 -0.25 5.77 3.55
C SER A 108 -0.58 5.59 5.04
N LEU A 109 0.41 5.71 5.91
CA LEU A 109 0.20 5.66 7.37
C LEU A 109 -0.61 6.86 7.88
N LEU A 110 -0.35 8.07 7.36
CA LEU A 110 -1.13 9.26 7.72
C LEU A 110 -2.59 9.10 7.34
N ILE A 111 -2.89 8.64 6.11
CA ILE A 111 -4.25 8.42 5.64
C ILE A 111 -4.92 7.35 6.49
N LEU A 112 -4.28 6.18 6.68
CA LEU A 112 -4.87 5.08 7.44
C LEU A 112 -5.11 5.46 8.91
N GLY A 113 -4.10 6.01 9.59
CA GLY A 113 -4.20 6.43 10.99
C GLY A 113 -5.25 7.53 11.18
N SER A 114 -5.28 8.53 10.29
CA SER A 114 -6.30 9.58 10.35
C SER A 114 -7.70 9.05 10.05
N ALA A 115 -7.85 8.15 9.08
CA ALA A 115 -9.14 7.54 8.76
C ALA A 115 -9.68 6.74 9.94
N ILE A 116 -8.85 5.91 10.58
CA ILE A 116 -9.22 5.17 11.78
C ILE A 116 -9.63 6.14 12.88
N LEU A 117 -8.80 7.15 13.20
CA LEU A 117 -9.12 8.14 14.23
C LEU A 117 -10.44 8.87 13.96
N LEU A 118 -10.67 9.34 12.73
CA LEU A 118 -11.89 10.05 12.35
C LEU A 118 -13.13 9.16 12.46
N LEU A 119 -13.06 7.92 11.97
CA LEU A 119 -14.16 6.97 12.09
C LEU A 119 -14.43 6.61 13.53
N THR A 120 -13.38 6.38 14.32
CA THR A 120 -13.47 6.08 15.74
C THR A 120 -14.14 7.21 16.51
N LEU A 121 -13.67 8.45 16.36
CA LEU A 121 -14.23 9.60 17.07
C LEU A 121 -15.68 9.89 16.69
N LYS A 122 -16.10 9.56 15.46
CA LYS A 122 -17.44 9.88 14.97
C LYS A 122 -18.46 8.77 15.19
N TYR A 123 -18.06 7.51 15.03
CA TYR A 123 -18.99 6.38 14.90
C TYR A 123 -18.78 5.29 15.95
N THR A 124 -17.90 5.45 16.94
CA THR A 124 -17.76 4.43 18.00
C THR A 124 -18.31 4.94 19.33
N THR A 125 -18.89 4.03 20.12
CA THR A 125 -19.40 4.34 21.46
C THR A 125 -18.25 4.64 22.42
N SER A 126 -18.27 5.82 23.05
CA SER A 126 -17.24 6.28 23.98
C SER A 126 -17.00 5.26 25.10
N GLY A 127 -15.74 4.82 25.22
CA GLY A 127 -15.30 3.85 26.22
C GLY A 127 -15.48 2.38 25.83
N GLY A 128 -16.16 2.09 24.70
CA GLY A 128 -16.28 0.74 24.15
C GLY A 128 -14.95 0.18 23.62
N LEU A 129 -14.95 -1.11 23.28
CA LEU A 129 -13.75 -1.78 22.75
C LEU A 129 -13.29 -1.14 21.43
N ALA A 130 -14.20 -0.96 20.47
CA ALA A 130 -13.94 -0.26 19.20
C ALA A 130 -13.30 1.12 19.39
N HIS A 131 -13.79 1.88 20.37
CA HIS A 131 -13.28 3.20 20.69
C HIS A 131 -11.83 3.16 21.19
N ARG A 132 -11.53 2.26 22.14
CA ARG A 132 -10.17 2.11 22.68
C ARG A 132 -9.19 1.59 21.64
N THR A 133 -9.57 0.55 20.90
CA THR A 133 -8.78 -0.05 19.82
C THR A 133 -8.50 0.99 18.75
N GLY A 134 -9.52 1.71 18.30
CA GLY A 134 -9.40 2.73 17.27
C GLY A 134 -8.55 3.93 17.67
N LEU A 135 -8.69 4.44 18.91
CA LEU A 135 -7.83 5.51 19.41
C LEU A 135 -6.38 5.05 19.56
N GLY A 136 -6.17 3.88 20.16
CA GLY A 136 -4.83 3.33 20.39
C GLY A 136 -4.08 3.08 19.08
N TRP A 137 -4.67 2.28 18.19
CA TRP A 137 -4.05 1.96 16.90
C TRP A 137 -4.05 3.12 15.93
N GLY A 138 -5.13 3.90 15.86
CA GLY A 138 -5.21 5.08 15.00
C GLY A 138 -4.11 6.08 15.33
N LEU A 139 -3.90 6.37 16.63
CA LEU A 139 -2.82 7.24 17.07
C LEU A 139 -1.44 6.61 16.83
N PHE A 140 -1.26 5.33 17.15
CA PHE A 140 0.00 4.62 16.91
C PHE A 140 0.40 4.66 15.43
N ILE A 141 -0.53 4.35 14.52
CA ILE A 141 -0.30 4.34 13.07
C ILE A 141 0.00 5.76 12.58
N PHE A 142 -0.76 6.75 13.04
CA PHE A 142 -0.55 8.16 12.69
C PHE A 142 0.84 8.64 13.11
N VAL A 143 1.23 8.43 14.37
CA VAL A 143 2.54 8.81 14.90
C VAL A 143 3.66 8.02 14.21
N SER A 144 3.43 6.74 13.90
CA SER A 144 4.39 5.88 13.20
C SER A 144 4.79 6.42 11.83
N SER A 145 3.96 7.25 11.21
CA SER A 145 4.28 7.90 9.93
C SER A 145 5.49 8.84 10.01
N PHE A 146 5.81 9.37 11.20
CA PHE A 146 6.89 10.30 11.47
C PHE A 146 8.16 9.64 12.01
N LEU A 147 8.17 8.31 12.20
CA LEU A 147 9.33 7.63 12.74
C LEU A 147 10.55 7.71 11.80
N PRO A 148 11.74 8.05 12.33
CA PRO A 148 12.96 8.20 11.53
C PRO A 148 13.57 6.84 11.13
N PHE A 149 14.67 6.89 10.38
CA PHE A 149 15.54 5.73 10.09
C PHE A 149 14.85 4.53 9.41
N GLY A 150 13.72 4.76 8.74
CA GLY A 150 12.97 3.69 8.06
C GLY A 150 12.13 2.82 8.99
N TRP A 151 11.96 3.18 10.27
CA TRP A 151 11.04 2.49 11.18
C TRP A 151 9.60 2.52 10.68
N ASN A 152 9.17 3.64 10.07
CA ASN A 152 7.86 3.75 9.43
C ASN A 152 7.62 2.65 8.38
N ARG A 153 8.67 2.24 7.65
CA ARG A 153 8.64 1.18 6.66
C ARG A 153 8.46 -0.19 7.31
N ILE A 154 9.18 -0.46 8.40
CA ILE A 154 9.08 -1.71 9.16
C ILE A 154 7.66 -1.84 9.74
N VAL A 155 7.15 -0.78 10.37
CA VAL A 155 5.77 -0.73 10.89
C VAL A 155 4.76 -0.97 9.78
N THR A 156 4.95 -0.34 8.61
CA THR A 156 4.06 -0.53 7.46
C THR A 156 4.05 -1.97 6.95
N VAL A 157 5.22 -2.61 6.86
CA VAL A 157 5.31 -4.02 6.46
C VAL A 157 4.67 -4.92 7.52
N PHE A 158 4.94 -4.67 8.80
CA PHE A 158 4.32 -5.40 9.91
C PHE A 158 2.79 -5.32 9.84
N LEU A 159 2.21 -4.11 9.84
CA LEU A 159 0.77 -3.90 9.75
C LEU A 159 0.18 -4.54 8.49
N GLY A 160 0.83 -4.37 7.35
CA GLY A 160 0.41 -4.99 6.10
C GLY A 160 0.36 -6.51 6.20
N THR A 161 1.42 -7.15 6.70
CA THR A 161 1.46 -8.59 6.92
C THR A 161 0.38 -9.04 7.90
N SER A 162 0.25 -8.37 9.05
CA SER A 162 -0.72 -8.69 10.08
C SER A 162 -2.16 -8.62 9.58
N ILE A 163 -2.53 -7.53 8.89
CA ILE A 163 -3.88 -7.35 8.33
C ILE A 163 -4.16 -8.41 7.28
N THR A 164 -3.20 -8.71 6.38
CA THR A 164 -3.41 -9.77 5.39
C THR A 164 -3.52 -11.16 6.01
N LEU A 165 -2.71 -11.47 7.02
CA LEU A 165 -2.73 -12.77 7.68
C LEU A 165 -4.06 -13.00 8.39
N TYR A 166 -4.49 -12.03 9.20
CA TYR A 166 -5.73 -12.15 9.94
C TYR A 166 -6.94 -12.11 9.03
N SER A 167 -6.95 -11.25 7.99
CA SER A 167 -8.04 -11.24 7.01
C SER A 167 -8.20 -12.58 6.27
N LEU A 168 -7.11 -13.33 6.05
CA LEU A 168 -7.20 -14.68 5.49
C LEU A 168 -7.66 -15.72 6.52
N TYR A 169 -7.30 -15.56 7.79
CA TYR A 169 -7.81 -16.38 8.87
C TYR A 169 -9.31 -16.20 9.05
N ASP A 170 -9.79 -14.96 9.02
CA ASP A 170 -11.19 -14.57 9.18
C ASP A 170 -12.12 -15.16 8.09
N LEU A 171 -11.58 -15.44 6.89
CA LEU A 171 -12.32 -16.16 5.85
C LEU A 171 -12.63 -17.63 6.22
N LEU A 172 -11.93 -18.20 7.21
CA LEU A 172 -12.20 -19.56 7.68
C LEU A 172 -13.51 -19.64 8.48
N ASP A 173 -13.99 -18.54 9.03
CA ASP A 173 -15.26 -18.48 9.77
C ASP A 173 -16.45 -18.89 8.90
N PHE A 174 -16.33 -18.71 7.58
CA PHE A 174 -17.28 -19.23 6.60
C PHE A 174 -17.50 -20.73 6.72
N THR A 175 -16.49 -21.50 7.11
CA THR A 175 -16.58 -22.97 7.17
C THR A 175 -17.46 -23.45 8.32
N GLU A 176 -17.39 -22.76 9.47
CA GLU A 176 -18.13 -23.15 10.68
C GLU A 176 -19.52 -22.51 10.72
N ASN A 177 -19.65 -21.22 10.42
CA ASN A 177 -20.88 -20.45 10.67
C ASN A 177 -21.21 -19.43 9.57
N VAL A 178 -21.29 -19.87 8.31
CA VAL A 178 -21.55 -18.99 7.15
C VAL A 178 -22.76 -18.05 7.29
N HIS A 179 -23.76 -18.42 8.07
CA HIS A 179 -24.99 -17.63 8.25
C HIS A 179 -24.81 -16.43 9.18
N HIS A 180 -23.75 -16.39 9.98
CA HIS A 180 -23.38 -15.27 10.85
C HIS A 180 -22.36 -14.32 10.21
N THR A 181 -21.92 -14.57 8.98
CA THR A 181 -20.96 -13.72 8.28
C THR A 181 -21.65 -12.80 7.27
N ASP A 182 -20.90 -11.86 6.71
CA ASP A 182 -21.38 -10.99 5.61
C ASP A 182 -22.00 -11.80 4.46
N ALA A 183 -21.49 -13.02 4.21
CA ALA A 183 -21.96 -13.86 3.11
C ALA A 183 -23.36 -14.39 3.44
N GLY A 184 -23.57 -14.76 4.70
CA GLY A 184 -24.87 -15.08 5.26
C GLY A 184 -25.84 -13.92 5.18
N ILE A 185 -25.40 -12.71 5.58
CA ILE A 185 -26.22 -11.48 5.50
C ILE A 185 -26.70 -11.26 4.06
N LEU A 186 -25.80 -11.37 3.09
CA LEU A 186 -26.15 -11.23 1.68
C LEU A 186 -27.08 -12.35 1.20
N ALA A 187 -26.88 -13.59 1.65
CA ALA A 187 -27.71 -14.72 1.30
C ALA A 187 -29.14 -14.62 1.87
N TYR A 188 -29.29 -14.20 3.12
CA TYR A 188 -30.60 -13.92 3.74
C TYR A 188 -31.36 -12.85 2.95
N TRP A 189 -30.69 -11.73 2.66
CA TRP A 189 -31.28 -10.67 1.86
C TRP A 189 -31.67 -11.13 0.44
N ALA A 190 -30.81 -11.90 -0.22
CA ALA A 190 -31.06 -12.37 -1.59
C ALA A 190 -32.19 -13.41 -1.67
N THR A 191 -32.36 -14.23 -0.64
CA THR A 191 -33.42 -15.25 -0.57
C THR A 191 -34.73 -14.72 0.03
N GLY A 192 -34.71 -13.57 0.70
CA GLY A 192 -35.84 -13.01 1.43
C GLY A 192 -36.21 -13.79 2.70
N ALA A 193 -35.31 -14.65 3.20
CA ALA A 193 -35.52 -15.41 4.43
C ALA A 193 -35.33 -14.53 5.68
N ASP A 194 -36.10 -14.80 6.74
CA ASP A 194 -35.98 -14.08 8.01
C ASP A 194 -34.73 -14.56 8.78
N PRO A 195 -33.75 -13.68 9.08
CA PRO A 195 -32.56 -14.02 9.85
C PRO A 195 -32.83 -14.49 11.28
N LYS A 196 -34.03 -14.23 11.84
CA LYS A 196 -34.42 -14.65 13.19
C LYS A 196 -34.83 -16.12 13.28
N LEU A 197 -35.12 -16.74 12.14
CA LEU A 197 -35.50 -18.15 12.06
C LEU A 197 -34.27 -19.00 11.78
N SER A 198 -34.41 -20.32 11.94
CA SER A 198 -33.34 -21.26 11.58
C SER A 198 -33.01 -21.12 10.08
N PRO A 199 -31.70 -21.08 9.71
CA PRO A 199 -31.28 -20.85 8.34
C PRO A 199 -31.85 -21.92 7.40
N PRO A 200 -32.64 -21.56 6.37
CA PRO A 200 -33.08 -22.53 5.38
C PRO A 200 -31.87 -23.00 4.57
N LYS A 201 -31.94 -24.23 4.02
CA LYS A 201 -30.86 -24.83 3.22
C LYS A 201 -30.45 -23.95 2.03
N SER A 202 -31.38 -23.18 1.46
CA SER A 202 -31.11 -22.23 0.37
C SER A 202 -30.17 -21.10 0.79
N VAL A 203 -30.35 -20.54 2.00
CA VAL A 203 -29.48 -19.50 2.55
C VAL A 203 -28.08 -20.06 2.79
N LEU A 204 -27.98 -21.25 3.37
CA LEU A 204 -26.68 -21.89 3.60
C LEU A 204 -25.94 -22.14 2.28
N PHE A 205 -26.63 -22.74 1.29
CA PHE A 205 -26.05 -23.01 -0.02
C PHE A 205 -25.57 -21.73 -0.72
N LEU A 206 -26.40 -20.69 -0.74
CA LEU A 206 -26.03 -19.41 -1.37
C LEU A 206 -24.93 -18.69 -0.59
N GLY A 207 -24.96 -18.73 0.75
CA GLY A 207 -23.94 -18.18 1.61
C GLY A 207 -22.57 -18.79 1.34
N TYR A 208 -22.47 -20.12 1.22
CA TYR A 208 -21.21 -20.79 0.88
C TYR A 208 -20.71 -20.42 -0.53
N LEU A 209 -21.62 -20.23 -1.50
CA LEU A 209 -21.23 -19.80 -2.85
C LEU A 209 -20.64 -18.37 -2.85
N ILE A 210 -21.28 -17.45 -2.13
CA ILE A 210 -20.82 -16.07 -1.95
C ILE A 210 -19.48 -16.05 -1.20
N ALA A 211 -19.38 -16.82 -0.11
CA ALA A 211 -18.16 -16.97 0.68
C ALA A 211 -16.98 -17.47 -0.17
N LEU A 212 -17.19 -18.49 -1.02
CA LEU A 212 -16.17 -18.99 -1.92
C LEU A 212 -15.72 -17.92 -2.92
N LEU A 213 -16.68 -17.16 -3.48
CA LEU A 213 -16.39 -16.07 -4.40
C LEU A 213 -15.55 -14.96 -3.74
N TRP A 214 -15.92 -14.53 -2.54
CA TRP A 214 -15.14 -13.53 -1.80
C TRP A 214 -13.77 -14.05 -1.40
N SER A 215 -13.68 -15.30 -0.94
CA SER A 215 -12.39 -15.94 -0.65
C SER A 215 -11.48 -15.95 -1.88
N PHE A 216 -12.02 -16.25 -3.07
CA PHE A 216 -11.27 -16.18 -4.31
C PHE A 216 -10.74 -14.77 -4.59
N PHE A 217 -11.57 -13.74 -4.45
CA PHE A 217 -11.15 -12.35 -4.67
C PHE A 217 -10.14 -11.88 -3.62
N SER A 218 -10.37 -12.17 -2.34
CA SER A 218 -9.48 -11.82 -1.23
C SER A 218 -8.10 -12.45 -1.40
N VAL A 219 -8.03 -13.76 -1.66
CA VAL A 219 -6.77 -14.47 -1.92
C VAL A 219 -6.08 -13.89 -3.17
N SER A 220 -6.84 -13.58 -4.22
CA SER A 220 -6.29 -12.95 -5.44
C SER A 220 -5.69 -11.57 -5.16
N ILE A 221 -6.37 -10.73 -4.38
CA ILE A 221 -5.88 -9.40 -3.98
C ILE A 221 -4.58 -9.53 -3.18
N VAL A 222 -4.54 -10.42 -2.20
CA VAL A 222 -3.34 -10.67 -1.38
C VAL A 222 -2.20 -11.21 -2.24
N PHE A 223 -2.46 -12.18 -3.11
CA PHE A 223 -1.48 -12.75 -4.02
C PHE A 223 -0.88 -11.69 -4.97
N LEU A 224 -1.73 -10.90 -5.64
CA LEU A 224 -1.28 -9.85 -6.54
C LEU A 224 -0.49 -8.76 -5.80
N SER A 225 -0.91 -8.43 -4.57
CA SER A 225 -0.24 -7.44 -3.73
C SER A 225 1.15 -7.93 -3.30
N LEU A 226 1.26 -9.19 -2.85
CA LEU A 226 2.52 -9.83 -2.50
C LEU A 226 3.44 -9.95 -3.72
N LYS A 227 2.92 -10.40 -4.86
CA LYS A 227 3.67 -10.48 -6.12
C LYS A 227 4.28 -9.11 -6.48
N ARG A 228 3.48 -8.04 -6.44
CA ARG A 228 3.93 -6.67 -6.73
C ARG A 228 4.83 -6.07 -5.65
N ALA A 229 4.76 -6.55 -4.42
CA ALA A 229 5.56 -6.06 -3.31
C ALA A 229 6.94 -6.75 -3.25
N VAL A 230 7.01 -8.03 -3.60
CA VAL A 230 8.24 -8.82 -3.49
C VAL A 230 9.01 -8.90 -4.79
N LEU A 231 8.34 -9.00 -5.95
CA LEU A 231 9.04 -8.98 -7.23
C LEU A 231 9.58 -7.58 -7.54
N PRO A 232 10.81 -7.47 -8.05
CA PRO A 232 11.33 -6.21 -8.57
C PRO A 232 10.36 -5.63 -9.60
N SER A 233 10.14 -4.32 -9.58
CA SER A 233 9.65 -3.65 -10.79
C SER A 233 10.74 -3.88 -11.83
N GLU A 234 10.40 -4.40 -13.01
CA GLU A 234 11.26 -4.19 -14.16
C GLU A 234 11.56 -2.69 -14.20
N ARG A 235 12.85 -2.38 -14.34
CA ARG A 235 13.40 -1.04 -14.18
C ARG A 235 12.55 -0.06 -15.00
N ASP A 236 12.20 1.06 -14.38
CA ASP A 236 12.15 2.32 -15.12
C ASP A 236 13.49 2.37 -15.86
N PRO A 237 13.55 2.37 -17.21
CA PRO A 237 14.82 2.36 -17.90
C PRO A 237 15.61 3.54 -17.33
N SER A 238 16.62 3.22 -16.51
CA SER A 238 17.71 4.15 -16.26
C SER A 238 18.06 4.67 -17.65
N PRO A 239 18.02 6.00 -17.90
CA PRO A 239 18.44 6.52 -19.19
C PRO A 239 19.74 5.81 -19.49
N GLU A 240 19.79 5.10 -20.62
CA GLU A 240 21.01 4.42 -21.04
C GLU A 240 22.14 5.41 -20.78
N PRO A 241 23.20 5.04 -20.05
CA PRO A 241 24.40 5.83 -20.15
C PRO A 241 24.69 5.82 -21.64
N LEU A 242 24.50 6.96 -22.30
CA LEU A 242 24.85 7.14 -23.70
C LEU A 242 26.25 6.55 -23.79
N LEU A 243 26.36 5.43 -24.51
CA LEU A 243 27.65 4.83 -24.77
C LEU A 243 28.37 5.91 -25.58
N GLU A 244 29.24 6.67 -24.91
CA GLU A 244 30.28 7.40 -25.59
C GLU A 244 31.08 6.32 -26.32
N GLU A 245 30.86 6.24 -27.64
CA GLU A 245 31.76 5.50 -28.49
C GLU A 245 33.18 5.99 -28.20
N PRO A 246 34.17 5.09 -28.09
CA PRO A 246 35.53 5.52 -27.88
C PRO A 246 36.01 6.19 -29.17
N ILE A 247 35.83 7.52 -29.26
CA ILE A 247 36.43 8.33 -30.30
C ILE A 247 37.94 8.27 -30.06
N LEU A 248 38.58 7.53 -30.94
CA LEU A 248 40.01 7.36 -31.02
C LEU A 248 40.61 8.67 -31.55
N GLY A 249 40.77 9.65 -30.67
CA GLY A 249 41.32 10.95 -31.00
C GLY A 249 41.88 11.62 -29.75
N MET A 250 43.19 11.90 -29.74
CA MET A 250 43.86 12.64 -28.69
C MET A 250 43.16 14.00 -28.47
N GLY A 251 42.57 14.21 -27.29
CA GLY A 251 42.03 15.50 -26.88
C GLY A 251 41.93 15.55 -25.37
N SER A 252 42.71 16.43 -24.75
CA SER A 252 42.81 16.64 -23.31
C SER A 252 41.46 17.00 -22.67
N VAL A 253 41.21 16.41 -21.49
CA VAL A 253 39.95 16.36 -20.73
C VAL A 253 39.36 17.70 -20.25
N ASP A 254 39.98 18.86 -20.51
CA ASP A 254 39.57 20.13 -19.88
C ASP A 254 39.27 21.26 -20.89
N SER A 255 38.43 21.00 -21.89
CA SER A 255 37.82 22.06 -22.70
C SER A 255 36.33 22.22 -22.34
N PRO A 256 35.87 23.38 -21.86
CA PRO A 256 34.45 23.67 -21.60
C PRO A 256 33.60 23.77 -22.87
N PHE A 257 34.19 23.65 -24.06
CA PHE A 257 33.47 23.76 -25.32
C PHE A 257 32.51 22.57 -25.48
N PRO A 258 31.18 22.79 -25.57
CA PRO A 258 30.16 21.73 -25.44
C PRO A 258 30.00 20.84 -26.69
N GLY A 259 30.96 20.86 -27.62
CA GLY A 259 30.92 20.11 -28.86
C GLY A 259 32.29 19.55 -29.25
N GLU A 260 32.32 18.68 -30.26
CA GLU A 260 33.59 18.16 -30.80
C GLU A 260 34.43 19.30 -31.36
N VAL A 261 35.70 19.34 -30.97
CA VAL A 261 36.66 20.34 -31.45
C VAL A 261 37.17 19.88 -32.82
N THR A 262 36.50 20.30 -33.90
CA THR A 262 37.02 20.10 -35.25
C THR A 262 38.14 21.11 -35.55
N PRO A 263 39.02 20.83 -36.54
CA PRO A 263 40.07 21.77 -36.93
C PRO A 263 39.55 23.17 -37.28
N GLU A 264 38.38 23.28 -37.92
CA GLU A 264 37.79 24.59 -38.26
C GLU A 264 37.36 25.38 -37.02
N VAL A 265 36.89 24.69 -35.98
CA VAL A 265 36.50 25.33 -34.71
C VAL A 265 37.74 25.86 -33.99
N MET A 266 38.82 25.08 -33.96
CA MET A 266 40.10 25.52 -33.37
C MET A 266 40.63 26.78 -34.07
N ASP A 267 40.67 26.79 -35.41
CA ASP A 267 41.14 27.92 -36.19
C ASP A 267 40.28 29.17 -35.96
N TRP A 268 38.97 29.00 -35.80
CA TRP A 268 38.07 30.10 -35.48
C TRP A 268 38.42 30.75 -34.13
N PHE A 269 38.68 29.96 -33.08
CA PHE A 269 39.09 30.49 -31.77
C PHE A 269 40.45 31.19 -31.82
N LEU A 270 41.43 30.57 -32.48
CA LEU A 270 42.77 31.14 -32.63
C LEU A 270 42.76 32.44 -33.44
N SER A 271 41.95 32.53 -34.50
CA SER A 271 41.78 33.76 -35.29
C SER A 271 41.21 34.94 -34.48
N ARG A 272 40.54 34.64 -33.36
CA ARG A 272 40.02 35.63 -32.41
C ARG A 272 40.96 35.90 -31.24
N GLY A 273 42.14 35.27 -31.24
CA GLY A 273 43.12 35.40 -30.16
C GLY A 273 42.65 34.73 -28.87
N LEU A 274 41.81 33.69 -28.97
CA LEU A 274 41.22 32.99 -27.82
C LEU A 274 41.66 31.52 -27.80
N ASP A 275 41.79 30.95 -26.61
CA ASP A 275 41.86 29.50 -26.42
C ASP A 275 40.46 28.86 -26.48
N LEU A 276 40.40 27.52 -26.51
CA LEU A 276 39.14 26.76 -26.52
C LEU A 276 38.26 26.98 -25.28
N ASN A 277 38.82 27.60 -24.24
CA ASN A 277 38.14 27.92 -23.00
C ASN A 277 37.60 29.36 -23.01
N GLY A 278 37.79 30.09 -24.13
CA GLY A 278 37.35 31.47 -24.31
C GLY A 278 38.23 32.50 -23.60
N ASN A 279 39.42 32.11 -23.12
CA ASN A 279 40.39 33.03 -22.54
C ASN A 279 41.30 33.63 -23.63
N PRO A 280 41.78 34.87 -23.46
CA PRO A 280 42.79 35.44 -24.35
C PRO A 280 44.05 34.56 -24.38
N LEU A 281 44.56 34.29 -25.58
CA LEU A 281 45.83 33.58 -25.76
C LEU A 281 46.94 34.33 -25.02
N GLN A 282 47.71 33.59 -24.22
CA GLN A 282 48.88 34.13 -23.53
C GLN A 282 49.88 34.68 -24.56
N ASP A 283 50.60 35.75 -24.22
CA ASP A 283 51.46 36.49 -25.16
C ASP A 283 52.52 35.64 -25.90
N GLN A 284 52.83 34.42 -25.41
CA GLN A 284 53.71 33.47 -26.07
C GLN A 284 53.16 32.86 -27.37
N PHE A 285 51.85 32.99 -27.63
CA PHE A 285 51.17 32.46 -28.83
C PHE A 285 50.70 33.54 -29.80
N ARG A 286 50.94 34.82 -29.49
CA ARG A 286 50.54 35.94 -30.37
C ARG A 286 51.41 36.11 -31.62
N ASP A 287 52.56 35.45 -31.70
CA ASP A 287 53.57 35.68 -32.75
C ASP A 287 53.53 34.68 -33.92
N PHE A 288 52.49 33.86 -34.06
CA PHE A 288 52.37 32.99 -35.24
C PHE A 288 52.00 33.73 -36.54
N GLU A 289 51.65 35.01 -36.48
CA GLU A 289 51.32 35.82 -37.67
C GLU A 289 52.55 36.43 -38.39
N LYS A 290 53.78 35.97 -38.09
CA LYS A 290 55.01 36.43 -38.77
C LYS A 290 55.90 35.33 -39.35
N LEU A 291 55.36 34.15 -39.59
CA LEU A 291 56.02 33.12 -40.38
C LEU A 291 55.05 32.63 -41.45
N ASP A 292 54.83 33.49 -42.45
CA ASP A 292 54.89 33.14 -43.87
C ASP A 292 54.59 34.41 -44.68
N GLY A 293 55.46 34.69 -45.65
CA GLY A 293 55.30 35.79 -46.62
C GLY A 293 54.35 35.43 -47.76
#